data_AF-A0A926ARA0-F1
#
_entry.id   AF-A0A926ARA0-F1
#
_cell.length_a   1.000
_cell.length_b   1.000
_cell.length_c   1.000
_cell.angle_alpha   90.00
_cell.angle_beta   90.00
_cell.angle_gamma   90.00
#
_symmetry.space_group_name_H-M   'P 1'
#
loop_
_entity.id
_entity.type
_entity.pdbx_description
1 polymer ?
#
loop_
_entity_poly.entity_id
_entity_poly.type
_entity_poly.pdbx_seq_one_letter_code
_entity_poly.pdbx_strand_id
1 'polypeptide(L)' 'MFRFVSLFALGLIVLSARAGAQDKPPVENDFYRLISFDIPKEIMLEAGGIELLPGGSLAVCTRR' A
#
# COMPACT_ATOMS: atom_id res chain seq x y z
N MET A 1 -21.56 -46.22 1.15
CA MET A 1 -20.30 -45.74 1.75
C MET A 1 -19.57 -44.73 0.84
N PHE A 2 -19.21 -45.10 -0.41
CA PHE A 2 -18.47 -44.22 -1.34
C PHE A 2 -19.12 -42.85 -1.65
N ARG A 3 -20.46 -42.78 -1.77
CA ARG A 3 -21.18 -41.50 -2.00
C ARG A 3 -21.05 -40.50 -0.84
N PHE A 4 -21.04 -40.98 0.40
CA PHE A 4 -20.88 -40.13 1.58
C PHE A 4 -19.46 -39.59 1.71
N VAL A 5 -18.46 -40.42 1.39
CA VAL A 5 -17.05 -40.00 1.36
C VAL A 5 -16.82 -38.94 0.27
N SER A 6 -17.43 -39.11 -0.89
CA SER A 6 -17.30 -38.16 -2.01
C SER A 6 -17.94 -36.80 -1.70
N LEU A 7 -19.13 -36.77 -1.09
CA LEU A 7 -19.78 -35.52 -0.66
C LEU A 7 -18.99 -34.81 0.43
N PHE A 8 -18.41 -35.57 1.38
CA PHE A 8 -17.58 -35.02 2.43
C PHE A 8 -16.27 -34.43 1.87
N ALA A 9 -15.61 -35.14 0.96
CA ALA A 9 -14.40 -34.65 0.28
C ALA A 9 -14.69 -33.37 -0.53
N LEU A 10 -15.82 -33.30 -1.24
CA LEU A 10 -16.22 -32.10 -1.97
C LEU A 10 -16.46 -30.91 -1.02
N GLY A 11 -17.09 -31.17 0.14
CA GLY A 11 -17.28 -30.15 1.18
C GLY A 11 -15.96 -29.58 1.71
N LEU A 12 -14.95 -30.42 1.92
CA LEU A 12 -13.62 -30.00 2.36
C LEU A 12 -12.91 -29.13 1.30
N ILE A 13 -13.03 -29.48 0.02
CA ILE A 13 -12.45 -28.71 -1.08
C ILE A 13 -13.08 -27.32 -1.18
N VAL A 14 -14.42 -27.24 -1.10
CA VAL A 14 -15.14 -25.95 -1.14
C VAL A 14 -14.79 -25.06 0.06
N LEU A 15 -14.58 -25.66 1.25
CA LEU A 15 -14.17 -24.92 2.44
C LEU A 15 -12.73 -24.36 2.31
N SER A 16 -11.81 -25.15 1.72
CA SER A 16 -10.42 -24.73 1.50
C SER A 16 -10.28 -23.61 0.47
N ALA A 17 -11.16 -23.55 -0.54
CA ALA A 17 -11.18 -22.48 -1.54
C ALA A 17 -11.59 -21.10 -0.96
N ARG A 18 -12.13 -21.06 0.27
CA ARG A 18 -12.51 -19.84 0.97
C ARG A 18 -11.49 -19.40 2.03
N ALA A 19 -10.38 -20.12 2.17
CA ALA A 19 -9.30 -19.75 3.08
C ALA A 19 -8.45 -18.61 2.48
N GLY A 20 -9.01 -17.39 2.45
CA GLY A 20 -8.28 -16.17 2.12
C GLY A 20 -7.43 -15.72 3.31
N ALA A 21 -6.29 -16.38 3.53
CA ALA A 21 -5.34 -16.05 4.60
C ALA A 21 -4.19 -15.13 4.14
N GLN A 22 -4.15 -14.78 2.85
CA GLN A 22 -3.17 -13.83 2.32
C GLN A 22 -3.78 -12.44 2.39
N ASP A 23 -3.51 -11.73 3.49
CA ASP A 23 -3.66 -10.28 3.49
C ASP A 23 -2.89 -9.71 2.29
N LYS A 24 -3.42 -8.65 1.68
CA LYS A 24 -2.71 -7.95 0.61
C LYS A 24 -1.27 -7.64 1.08
N PRO A 25 -0.24 -7.81 0.23
CA PRO A 25 1.09 -7.32 0.58
C PRO A 25 0.98 -5.86 1.04
N PRO A 26 1.57 -5.49 2.19
CA PRO A 26 1.43 -4.15 2.70
C PRO A 26 2.12 -3.18 1.72
N VAL A 27 1.50 -2.03 1.51
CA VAL A 27 2.01 -0.96 0.65
C VAL A 27 2.61 0.16 1.49
N GLU A 28 3.41 1.03 0.90
CA GLU A 28 4.08 2.13 1.62
C GLU A 28 3.10 2.99 2.43
N ASN A 29 1.92 3.27 1.87
CA ASN A 29 0.86 4.05 2.52
C ASN A 29 0.26 3.37 3.76
N ASP A 30 0.50 2.08 3.97
CA ASP A 30 0.12 1.39 5.21
C ASP A 30 1.06 1.77 6.38
N PHE A 31 2.23 2.37 6.11
CA PHE A 31 3.25 2.72 7.11
C PHE A 31 3.56 4.23 7.18
N TYR A 32 3.54 4.93 6.05
CA TYR A 32 3.92 6.35 5.96
C TYR A 32 2.78 7.18 5.37
N ARG A 33 2.68 8.44 5.82
CA ARG A 33 1.82 9.42 5.17
C ARG A 33 2.50 9.91 3.90
N LEU A 34 1.89 9.62 2.76
CA LEU A 34 2.33 10.16 1.48
C LEU A 34 1.69 11.53 1.26
N ILE A 35 2.51 12.56 1.04
CA ILE A 35 2.05 13.92 0.74
C ILE A 35 2.53 14.26 -0.67
N SER A 36 1.58 14.44 -1.59
CA SER A 36 1.87 14.90 -2.95
C SER A 36 1.65 16.40 -3.05
N PHE A 37 2.48 17.07 -3.84
CA PHE A 37 2.37 18.49 -4.13
C PHE A 37 2.76 18.73 -5.59
N ASP A 38 2.20 19.78 -6.19
CA ASP A 38 2.53 20.17 -7.55
C ASP A 38 3.88 20.88 -7.59
N ILE A 39 4.71 20.50 -8.56
CA ILE A 39 5.99 21.17 -8.80
C ILE A 39 5.71 22.49 -9.56
N PRO A 40 6.15 23.65 -9.05
CA PRO A 40 6.00 24.92 -9.77
C PRO A 40 6.69 24.86 -11.14
N LYS A 41 6.02 25.38 -12.19
CA LYS A 41 6.43 25.18 -13.59
C LYS A 41 7.81 25.75 -13.91
N GLU A 42 8.18 26.83 -13.23
CA GLU A 42 9.37 27.61 -13.49
C GLU A 42 10.59 27.15 -12.67
N ILE A 43 10.46 26.09 -11.87
CA ILE A 43 11.55 25.56 -11.04
C ILE A 43 11.82 24.10 -11.34
N MET A 44 13.11 23.74 -11.39
CA MET A 44 13.54 22.35 -11.31
C MET A 44 13.72 22.01 -9.83
N LEU A 45 12.79 21.22 -9.29
CA LEU A 45 12.80 20.85 -7.88
C LEU A 45 13.76 19.68 -7.62
N GLU A 46 15.03 19.99 -7.41
CA GLU A 46 16.02 19.02 -6.92
C GLU A 46 16.15 19.14 -5.40
N ALA A 47 15.53 18.22 -4.64
CA ALA A 47 15.57 18.30 -3.19
C ALA A 47 17.00 18.15 -2.64
N GLY A 48 17.64 19.27 -2.29
CA GLY A 48 18.92 19.30 -1.57
C GLY A 48 18.74 19.23 -0.05
N GLY A 49 17.59 19.68 0.43
CA GLY A 49 17.22 19.75 1.84
C GLY A 49 15.72 19.99 1.97
N ILE A 50 15.12 19.40 3.00
CA ILE A 50 13.68 19.40 3.24
C ILE A 50 13.44 19.67 4.74
N GLU A 51 12.50 20.55 5.06
CA GLU A 51 12.10 20.85 6.44
C GLU A 51 10.57 21.01 6.54
N LEU A 52 9.98 20.48 7.60
CA LEU A 52 8.56 20.67 7.93
C LEU A 52 8.41 21.88 8.83
N LEU A 53 7.80 22.94 8.31
CA LEU A 53 7.59 24.17 9.07
C LEU A 53 6.42 24.02 10.05
N PRO A 54 6.40 24.82 11.14
CA PRO A 54 5.21 24.98 11.97
C PRO A 54 3.99 25.33 11.12
N GLY A 55 2.88 24.63 11.31
CA GLY A 55 1.65 24.82 10.52
C GLY A 55 1.49 23.87 9.32
N GLY A 56 2.46 22.99 9.05
CA GLY A 56 2.33 21.90 8.09
C GLY A 56 2.80 22.21 6.66
N SER A 57 3.40 23.38 6.45
CA SER A 57 4.07 23.71 5.18
C SER A 57 5.39 22.97 5.04
N LEU A 58 5.77 22.64 3.81
CA LEU A 58 7.04 21.99 3.47
C LEU A 58 8.00 22.99 2.83
N ALA A 59 9.18 23.19 3.41
CA ALA A 59 10.26 23.95 2.81
C ALA A 59 11.21 22.99 2.08
N VAL A 60 11.55 23.30 0.83
CA VAL A 60 12.47 22.49 0.00
C VAL A 60 13.47 23.43 -0.66
N CYS A 61 14.76 23.11 -0.60
CA CYS A 61 15.78 23.83 -1.37
C CYS A 61 16.15 23.08 -2.66
N THR A 62 16.37 23.84 -3.73
CA THR A 62 16.80 23.32 -5.04
C THR A 62 18.31 23.43 -5.20
N ARG A 63 18.96 22.39 -5.73
CA ARG A 63 20.30 22.51 -6.29
C ARG A 63 20.22 22.92 -7.78
N ARG A 64 21.22 23.64 -8.27
CA ARG A 64 21.41 23.96 -9.70
C ARG A 64 22.52 23.10 -10.26
#